data_AF-A0AAY4DBV8-F1
#
_entry.id   AF-A0AAY4DBV8-F1
#
_cell.length_a   1.000
_cell.length_b   1.000
_cell.length_c   1.000
_cell.angle_alpha   90.00
_cell.angle_beta   90.00
_cell.angle_gamma   90.00
#
_symmetry.space_group_name_H-M   'P 1'
#
loop_
_entity.id
_entity.type
_entity.pdbx_description
1 polymer ?
#
loop_
_entity_poly.entity_id
_entity_poly.type
_entity_poly.pdbx_seq_one_letter_code
_entity_poly.pdbx_strand_id
1 'polypeptide(L)' 'ASGHLRKSRKRQYTGGISVLYQVAVNPTLTTKKWSRKELPLKPGEMIDVIIKLQNNKLVGRNTEGKCMTFFCSLIL' A
#
# COMPACT_ATOMS: atom_id res chain seq x y z
N ALA A 1 -37.13 12.89 1.87
CA ALA A 1 -36.16 12.90 0.75
C ALA A 1 -34.81 13.32 1.33
N SER A 2 -33.90 12.41 1.68
CA SER A 2 -33.01 11.63 0.80
C SER A 2 -32.04 12.51 0.01
N GLY A 3 -30.73 12.36 0.28
CA GLY A 3 -29.63 12.93 -0.51
C GLY A 3 -28.52 13.53 0.37
N HIS A 4 -27.59 12.75 0.95
CA HIS A 4 -26.39 12.18 0.33
C HIS A 4 -25.34 13.22 -0.10
N LEU A 5 -24.31 13.45 0.73
CA LEU A 5 -22.90 13.37 0.25
C LEU A 5 -21.87 13.25 1.40
N ARG A 6 -21.48 11.99 1.64
CA ARG A 6 -20.12 11.45 1.77
C ARG A 6 -19.05 12.23 2.56
N LYS A 7 -18.75 11.65 3.73
CA LYS A 7 -17.44 11.45 4.39
C LYS A 7 -16.23 12.18 3.77
N SER A 8 -15.65 13.03 4.60
CA SER A 8 -14.30 13.57 4.56
C SER A 8 -13.24 12.60 4.02
N ARG A 9 -12.48 13.04 3.02
CA ARG A 9 -11.01 12.84 2.98
C ARG A 9 -10.38 13.88 2.08
N LYS A 10 -9.86 14.95 2.70
CA LYS A 10 -8.89 15.83 2.06
C LYS A 10 -7.66 14.98 1.74
N ARG A 11 -7.38 14.72 0.46
CA ARG A 11 -6.01 14.37 0.05
C ARG A 11 -5.47 15.58 -0.69
N GLN A 12 -4.86 16.48 0.08
CA GLN A 12 -4.10 17.60 -0.47
C GLN A 12 -2.93 16.99 -1.22
N TYR A 13 -2.97 17.13 -2.54
CA TYR A 13 -1.97 16.59 -3.42
C TYR A 13 -0.92 17.68 -3.68
N THR A 14 0.02 17.82 -2.75
CA THR A 14 1.14 18.78 -2.86
C THR A 14 2.44 18.00 -3.05
N GLY A 15 2.89 17.89 -4.30
CA GLY A 15 4.31 17.73 -4.66
C GLY A 15 5.06 16.42 -4.35
N GLY A 16 4.45 15.39 -3.75
CA GLY A 16 5.12 14.12 -3.44
C GLY A 16 4.39 12.91 -4.05
N ILE A 17 5.14 11.90 -4.50
CA ILE A 17 4.74 10.56 -5.01
C ILE A 17 3.24 10.20 -4.86
N SER A 18 2.58 9.89 -5.98
CA SER A 18 1.13 9.61 -6.04
C SER A 18 0.80 8.28 -5.42
N VAL A 19 0.45 8.31 -4.15
CA VAL A 19 -0.17 7.17 -3.51
C VAL A 19 -1.60 7.04 -4.03
N LEU A 20 -1.87 5.92 -4.70
CA LEU A 20 -3.20 5.51 -5.14
C LEU A 20 -4.09 5.22 -3.91
N TYR A 21 -3.66 4.30 -3.05
CA TYR A 21 -4.40 3.88 -1.85
C TYR A 21 -3.45 3.29 -0.80
N GLN A 22 -3.88 3.32 0.46
CA GLN A 22 -3.12 2.71 1.55
C GLN A 22 -3.69 1.31 1.82
N VAL A 23 -2.81 0.36 2.06
CA VAL A 23 -3.14 -1.05 2.33
C VAL A 23 -2.48 -1.49 3.61
N ALA A 24 -3.21 -2.24 4.42
CA ALA A 24 -2.61 -2.94 5.54
C ALA A 24 -1.97 -4.23 5.02
N VAL A 25 -0.75 -4.49 5.47
CA VAL A 25 -0.07 -5.77 5.26
C VAL A 25 -0.82 -6.80 6.07
N ASN A 26 -1.07 -7.96 5.48
CA ASN A 26 -1.82 -9.02 6.15
C ASN A 26 -1.20 -9.32 7.54
N PRO A 27 -1.95 -9.20 8.64
CA PRO A 27 -1.42 -9.50 9.98
C PRO A 27 -1.05 -10.97 10.15
N THR A 28 -1.60 -11.87 9.33
CA THR A 28 -1.22 -13.29 9.29
C THR A 28 -0.06 -13.56 8.34
N LEU A 29 0.64 -12.52 7.86
CA LEU A 29 1.80 -12.68 7.00
C LEU A 29 2.95 -13.32 7.79
N THR A 30 3.00 -14.65 7.75
CA THR A 30 4.10 -15.45 8.29
C THR A 30 5.37 -15.10 7.55
N THR A 31 6.47 -14.84 8.28
CA THR A 31 7.81 -14.48 7.81
C THR A 31 8.18 -15.14 6.48
N LYS A 32 7.79 -14.49 5.39
CA LYS A 32 8.12 -14.92 4.04
C LYS A 32 9.57 -14.51 3.82
N LYS A 33 10.34 -15.32 3.08
CA LYS A 33 11.66 -14.91 2.62
C LYS A 33 11.50 -13.72 1.68
N TRP A 34 11.63 -12.52 2.22
CA TRP A 34 11.70 -11.29 1.47
C TRP A 34 12.93 -11.36 0.56
N SER A 35 12.72 -11.35 -0.75
CA SER A 35 13.84 -11.28 -1.69
C SER A 35 14.54 -9.93 -1.56
N ARG A 36 15.81 -9.81 -1.98
CA ARG A 36 16.56 -8.53 -1.99
C ARG A 36 15.85 -7.39 -2.76
N LYS A 37 14.88 -7.74 -3.60
CA LYS A 37 14.01 -6.84 -4.39
C LYS A 37 12.59 -6.69 -3.81
N GLU A 38 12.31 -7.22 -2.62
CA GLU A 38 11.05 -7.08 -1.90
C GLU A 38 11.29 -6.34 -0.59
N LEU A 39 10.40 -5.40 -0.24
CA LEU A 39 10.51 -4.66 1.01
C LEU A 39 10.11 -5.61 2.14
N PRO A 40 10.90 -5.75 3.22
CA PRO A 40 10.44 -6.47 4.39
C PRO A 40 9.25 -5.74 4.99
N LEU A 41 8.05 -6.25 4.73
CA LEU A 41 6.81 -5.71 5.30
C LEU A 41 6.58 -6.37 6.64
N LYS A 42 6.16 -5.58 7.63
CA LYS A 42 5.72 -6.12 8.92
C LYS A 42 4.22 -6.42 8.85
N PRO A 43 3.76 -7.56 9.42
CA PRO A 43 2.33 -7.84 9.52
C PRO A 43 1.63 -6.72 10.31
N GLY A 44 0.51 -6.23 9.78
CA GLY A 44 -0.23 -5.11 10.38
C GLY A 44 0.37 -3.72 10.12
N GLU A 45 1.44 -3.61 9.33
CA GLU A 45 1.96 -2.31 8.89
C GLU A 45 1.09 -1.73 7.76
N MET A 46 1.00 -0.40 7.68
CA MET A 46 0.32 0.28 6.57
C MET A 46 1.33 0.71 5.51
N ILE A 47 1.05 0.35 4.26
CA ILE A 47 1.88 0.67 3.10
C ILE A 47 1.08 1.50 2.11
N ASP A 48 1.72 2.52 1.57
CA ASP A 48 1.13 3.38 0.56
C ASP A 48 1.38 2.78 -0.83
N VAL A 49 0.34 2.25 -1.48
CA VAL A 49 0.43 1.74 -2.86
C VAL A 49 0.47 2.91 -3.82
N ILE A 50 1.56 2.98 -4.60
CA ILE A 50 1.81 4.07 -5.55
C ILE A 50 1.59 3.64 -6.99
N ILE A 51 1.83 2.36 -7.31
CA ILE A 51 1.68 1.82 -8.67
C ILE A 51 1.09 0.42 -8.57
N LYS A 52 0.12 0.09 -9.44
CA LYS A 52 -0.33 -1.28 -9.66
C LYS A 52 0.37 -1.82 -10.90
N LEU A 53 1.10 -2.90 -10.77
CA LEU A 53 1.68 -3.60 -11.92
C LEU A 53 0.66 -4.62 -12.44
N GLN A 54 0.77 -4.93 -13.74
CA GLN A 54 0.15 -6.14 -14.30
C GLN A 54 0.85 -7.36 -13.64
N ASN A 55 0.20 -8.52 -13.52
CA ASN A 55 0.67 -9.73 -12.79
C ASN A 55 0.52 -9.76 -11.25
N ASN A 56 -0.55 -9.19 -10.67
CA ASN A 56 -0.81 -9.25 -9.21
C ASN A 56 0.32 -8.64 -8.35
N LYS A 57 1.14 -7.78 -8.95
CA LYS A 57 2.24 -7.07 -8.29
C LYS A 57 1.79 -5.63 -8.05
N LEU A 58 2.19 -5.09 -6.92
CA LEU A 58 1.91 -3.73 -6.48
C LEU A 58 3.23 -3.12 -6.08
N VAL A 59 3.39 -1.82 -6.32
CA VAL A 59 4.50 -1.04 -5.79
C VAL A 59 3.94 -0.22 -4.66
N GLY A 60 4.57 -0.33 -3.49
CA GLY A 60 4.25 0.58 -2.41
C GLY A 60 5.49 1.11 -1.72
N ARG A 61 5.22 2.13 -0.94
CA ARG A 61 6.21 2.95 -0.25
C ARG A 61 5.93 2.90 1.25
N ASN A 62 6.95 2.62 2.03
CA ASN A 62 6.85 2.73 3.49
C ASN A 62 7.17 4.15 3.95
N THR A 63 6.99 4.40 5.25
CA THR A 63 7.31 5.67 5.89
C THR A 63 8.79 6.02 5.85
N GLU A 64 9.69 5.04 5.72
CA GLU A 64 11.13 5.26 5.47
C GLU A 64 11.42 5.76 4.04
N GLY A 65 10.42 5.81 3.17
CA GLY A 65 10.56 6.24 1.79
C GLY A 65 11.12 5.17 0.84
N LYS A 66 11.25 3.91 1.29
CA LYS A 66 11.65 2.79 0.43
C LYS A 66 10.46 2.36 -0.42
N CYS A 67 10.64 2.42 -1.74
CA CYS A 67 9.68 1.94 -2.71
C CYS A 67 10.08 0.53 -3.18
N MET A 68 9.20 -0.46 -3.03
CA MET A 68 9.48 -1.80 -3.53
C MET A 68 8.21 -2.49 -4.02
N THR A 69 8.39 -3.52 -4.84
CA THR A 69 7.28 -4.34 -5.35
C THR A 69 6.90 -5.42 -4.35
N PHE A 70 5.61 -5.63 -4.13
CA PHE A 70 5.05 -6.74 -3.36
C PHE A 70 3.84 -7.33 -4.09
N PHE A 71 3.44 -8.55 -3.74
CA PHE A 71 2.26 -9.16 -4.32
C PHE A 71 0.98 -8.68 -3.63
N CYS A 72 -0.09 -8.52 -4.41
CA CYS A 72 -1.41 -8.20 -3.88
C CYS A 72 -1.90 -9.26 -2.88
N SER A 73 -1.43 -10.51 -2.98
CA SER A 73 -1.75 -11.57 -2.00
C SER A 73 -1.14 -11.37 -0.61
N LEU A 74 -0.20 -10.42 -0.45
CA LEU A 74 0.44 -10.10 0.83
C LEU A 74 -0.34 -9.02 1.61
N ILE A 75 -1.27 -8.35 0.94
CA ILE A 75 -2.17 -7.36 1.54
C ILE A 75 -3.57 -7.98 1.55
N LEU A 76 -4.27 -7.91 2.68
CA LEU A 76 -5.59 -8.53 2.86
C LEU A 76 -6.64 -7.45 3.17
#